data_AF-A0A9W5R363-F1
#
_entry.id   AF-A0A9W5R363-F1
#
_cell.length_a   1.000
_cell.length_b   1.000
_cell.length_c   1.000
_cell.angle_alpha   90.00
_cell.angle_beta   90.00
_cell.angle_gamma   90.00
#
_symmetry.space_group_name_H-M   'P 1'
#
loop_
_entity.id
_entity.type
_entity.pdbx_description
1 polymer ?
#
loop_
_entity_poly.entity_id
_entity_poly.type
_entity_poly.pdbx_seq_one_letter_code
_entity_poly.pdbx_strand_id
1 'polypeptide(L)'
;MNMTKLETIEELEVLVEKNEPYVLFKHSTTCPISHGAYTEFQAYCSEEREVPAYYLYVQDARDVSNRVAEQYSIRHESPQVLYIKDGMVVWNTSHWNIKKDALEENIK
;
A
#
# COMPACT_ATOMS: atom_id res chain seq x y z
N MET A 1 13.72 1.24 -6.68
CA MET A 1 12.66 0.38 -7.26
C MET A 1 11.52 1.25 -7.81
N ASN A 2 10.80 0.83 -8.86
CA ASN A 2 9.68 1.62 -9.39
C ASN A 2 8.37 1.25 -8.69
N MET A 3 7.78 2.22 -7.98
CA MET A 3 6.42 2.11 -7.46
C MET A 3 5.43 2.09 -8.62
N THR A 4 4.44 1.19 -8.57
CA THR A 4 3.40 1.07 -9.61
C THR A 4 2.07 1.60 -9.08
N LYS A 5 1.43 2.50 -9.83
CA LYS A 5 0.12 3.03 -9.46
C LYS A 5 -0.97 2.00 -9.77
N LEU A 6 -1.91 1.80 -8.85
CA LEU A 6 -3.16 1.08 -9.07
C LEU A 6 -4.29 2.09 -9.25
N GLU A 7 -5.03 1.93 -10.33
CA GLU A 7 -6.10 2.83 -10.76
C GLU A 7 -7.43 2.10 -10.92
N THR A 8 -7.44 0.78 -11.20
CA THR A 8 -8.67 0.01 -11.44
C THR A 8 -8.81 -1.23 -10.55
N ILE A 9 -10.04 -1.75 -10.48
CA ILE A 9 -10.34 -2.98 -9.73
C ILE A 9 -9.70 -4.19 -10.41
N GLU A 10 -9.68 -4.23 -11.74
CA GLU A 10 -9.08 -5.32 -12.51
C GLU A 10 -7.57 -5.45 -12.22
N GLU A 11 -6.87 -4.32 -12.07
CA GLU A 11 -5.46 -4.34 -11.68
C GLU A 11 -5.26 -4.94 -10.27
N LEU A 12 -6.13 -4.61 -9.33
CA LEU A 12 -6.13 -5.21 -8.00
C LEU A 12 -6.42 -6.72 -8.07
N GLU A 13 -7.40 -7.14 -8.86
CA GLU A 13 -7.77 -8.54 -9.03
C GLU A 13 -6.60 -9.36 -9.60
N VAL A 14 -5.87 -8.82 -10.58
CA VAL A 14 -4.65 -9.45 -11.10
C VAL A 14 -3.60 -9.64 -10.00
N LEU A 15 -3.41 -8.68 -9.10
CA LEU A 15 -2.48 -8.84 -7.97
C LEU A 15 -2.94 -9.93 -6.99
N VAL A 16 -4.25 -9.94 -6.68
CA VAL A 16 -4.85 -10.95 -5.80
C VAL A 16 -4.70 -12.36 -6.39
N GLU A 17 -4.96 -12.52 -7.69
CA GLU A 17 -4.87 -13.80 -8.39
C GLU A 17 -3.43 -14.32 -8.52
N LYS A 18 -2.48 -13.43 -8.79
CA LYS A 18 -1.05 -13.79 -8.82
C LYS A 18 -0.58 -14.36 -7.48
N ASN A 19 -1.15 -13.88 -6.38
CA ASN A 19 -0.84 -14.33 -5.04
C ASN A 19 0.65 -14.24 -4.67
N GLU A 20 1.39 -13.33 -5.33
CA GLU A 20 2.77 -13.01 -5.01
C GLU A 20 2.80 -11.99 -3.86
N PRO A 21 3.87 -11.92 -3.04
CA PRO A 21 3.99 -10.91 -2.01
C PRO A 21 4.07 -9.50 -2.61
N TYR A 22 3.37 -8.53 -2.02
CA TYR A 22 3.47 -7.14 -2.42
C TYR A 22 3.12 -6.17 -1.29
N VAL A 23 3.61 -4.94 -1.39
CA VAL A 23 3.21 -3.84 -0.50
C VAL A 23 2.28 -2.87 -1.25
N LEU A 24 1.23 -2.41 -0.59
CA LEU A 24 0.27 -1.45 -1.14
C LEU A 24 0.12 -0.22 -0.22
N PHE A 25 0.30 0.97 -0.78
CA PHE A 25 0.08 2.24 -0.10
C PHE A 25 -1.20 2.96 -0.57
N LYS A 26 -2.09 3.28 0.37
CA LYS A 26 -3.29 4.11 0.13
C LYS A 26 -3.00 5.56 0.48
N HIS A 27 -2.70 6.37 -0.53
CA HIS A 27 -2.36 7.77 -0.35
C HIS A 27 -3.60 8.67 -0.52
N SER A 28 -3.91 9.48 0.49
CA SER A 28 -4.79 10.64 0.36
C SER A 28 -4.00 11.87 -0.10
N THR A 29 -4.29 12.38 -1.29
CA THR A 29 -3.60 13.55 -1.89
C THR A 29 -4.04 14.89 -1.29
N THR A 30 -5.07 14.91 -0.45
CA THR A 30 -5.57 16.14 0.20
C THR A 30 -5.27 16.19 1.70
N CYS A 31 -4.56 15.20 2.24
CA CYS A 31 -4.23 15.10 3.66
C CYS A 31 -2.73 15.34 3.89
N PRO A 32 -2.32 16.32 4.72
CA PRO A 32 -0.91 16.57 5.02
C PRO A 32 -0.21 15.38 5.71
N ILE A 33 -0.92 14.66 6.59
CA ILE A 33 -0.40 13.46 7.24
C ILE A 33 -0.05 12.39 6.19
N SER A 34 -0.90 12.27 5.19
CA SER A 34 -0.73 11.34 4.08
C SER A 34 0.43 11.71 3.16
N HIS A 35 0.71 13.01 2.97
CA HIS A 35 1.91 13.46 2.27
C HIS A 35 3.19 13.05 3.00
N GLY A 36 3.26 13.28 4.32
CA GLY A 36 4.41 12.86 5.13
C GLY A 36 4.63 11.35 5.05
N ALA A 37 3.57 10.56 5.21
CA ALA A 37 3.64 9.11 5.06
C ALA A 37 4.05 8.66 3.65
N TYR A 38 3.63 9.38 2.61
CA TYR A 38 4.03 9.09 1.23
C TYR A 38 5.53 9.32 1.01
N THR A 39 6.09 10.41 1.57
CA THR A 39 7.55 10.65 1.52
C THR A 39 8.33 9.52 2.18
N GLU A 40 7.88 9.02 3.32
CA GLU A 40 8.49 7.87 4.02
C GLU A 40 8.41 6.59 3.18
N PHE A 41 7.25 6.34 2.56
CA PHE A 41 7.05 5.19 1.67
C PHE A 41 7.91 5.27 0.40
N GLN A 42 8.03 6.46 -0.20
CA GLN A 42 8.92 6.70 -1.34
C GLN A 42 10.39 6.50 -0.96
N ALA A 43 10.82 6.96 0.22
CA ALA A 43 12.16 6.73 0.72
C ALA A 43 12.44 5.23 0.90
N TYR A 44 11.48 4.46 1.42
CA TYR A 44 11.57 3.00 1.50
C TYR A 44 11.73 2.34 0.12
N CYS A 45 10.98 2.80 -0.89
CA CYS A 45 11.02 2.28 -2.26
C CYS A 45 12.19 2.78 -3.12
N SER A 46 12.98 3.75 -2.62
CA SER A 46 14.11 4.33 -3.38
C SER A 46 15.25 3.33 -3.60
N GLU A 47 15.36 2.34 -2.72
CA GLU A 47 16.34 1.24 -2.81
C GLU A 47 15.78 0.05 -3.64
N GLU A 48 16.64 -0.89 -4.01
CA GLU A 48 16.20 -2.17 -4.60
C GLU A 48 15.58 -3.06 -3.51
N ARG A 49 14.41 -3.66 -3.79
CA ARG A 49 13.68 -4.52 -2.86
C ARG A 49 13.13 -5.73 -3.62
N GLU A 50 13.00 -6.87 -2.93
CA GLU A 50 12.42 -8.09 -3.50
C GLU A 50 10.89 -8.00 -3.63
N VAL A 51 10.23 -7.30 -2.71
CA VAL A 51 8.77 -7.20 -2.64
C VAL A 51 8.26 -6.03 -3.50
N PRO A 52 7.46 -6.26 -4.57
CA PRO A 52 6.86 -5.23 -5.43
C PRO A 52 6.01 -4.21 -4.64
N ALA A 53 6.07 -2.94 -5.05
CA ALA A 53 5.46 -1.82 -4.35
C ALA A 53 4.41 -1.13 -5.22
N TYR A 54 3.20 -1.08 -4.70
CA TYR A 54 2.04 -0.48 -5.33
C TYR A 54 1.51 0.68 -4.49
N TYR A 55 0.82 1.61 -5.15
CA TYR A 55 0.12 2.68 -4.46
C TYR A 55 -1.13 3.11 -5.22
N LEU A 56 -2.08 3.72 -4.53
CA LEU A 56 -3.24 4.35 -5.14
C LEU A 56 -3.52 5.70 -4.51
N TYR A 57 -4.13 6.60 -5.28
CA TYR A 57 -4.68 7.84 -4.77
C TYR A 57 -6.14 7.62 -4.39
N VAL A 58 -6.47 7.76 -3.10
CA VAL A 58 -7.80 7.40 -2.57
C VAL A 58 -8.91 8.26 -3.18
N GLN A 59 -8.61 9.51 -3.51
CA GLN A 59 -9.53 10.43 -4.18
C GLN A 59 -9.87 9.98 -5.61
N ASP A 60 -8.90 9.41 -6.33
CA ASP A 60 -9.02 9.06 -7.73
C ASP A 60 -9.54 7.63 -7.93
N ALA A 61 -9.18 6.72 -7.01
CA ALA A 61 -9.48 5.29 -7.07
C ALA A 61 -10.22 4.83 -5.80
N ARG A 62 -11.32 5.52 -5.46
CA ARG A 62 -12.07 5.29 -4.20
C ARG A 62 -12.67 3.89 -4.13
N ASP A 63 -13.20 3.41 -5.23
CA ASP A 63 -13.71 2.06 -5.43
C ASP A 63 -12.61 1.01 -5.21
N VAL A 64 -11.44 1.16 -5.82
CA VAL A 64 -10.27 0.29 -5.60
C VAL A 64 -9.87 0.31 -4.12
N SER A 65 -9.80 1.49 -3.51
CA SER A 65 -9.41 1.65 -2.10
C SER A 65 -10.38 0.97 -1.13
N ASN A 66 -11.69 1.01 -1.43
CA ASN A 66 -12.73 0.29 -0.69
C ASN A 66 -12.62 -1.21 -0.94
N ARG A 67 -12.45 -1.63 -2.19
CA ARG A 67 -12.31 -3.03 -2.57
C ARG A 67 -11.13 -3.70 -1.86
N VAL A 68 -10.00 -3.01 -1.71
CA VAL A 68 -8.87 -3.50 -0.91
C VAL A 68 -9.27 -3.76 0.55
N ALA A 69 -10.06 -2.86 1.15
CA ALA A 69 -10.50 -3.03 2.54
C ALA A 69 -11.41 -4.26 2.69
N GLU A 70 -12.32 -4.46 1.74
CA GLU A 70 -13.21 -5.64 1.68
C GLU A 70 -12.43 -6.93 1.42
N GLN A 71 -11.56 -6.94 0.40
CA GLN A 71 -10.78 -8.11 -0.03
C GLN A 71 -9.97 -8.71 1.11
N TYR A 72 -9.37 -7.84 1.93
CA TYR A 72 -8.53 -8.26 3.05
C TYR A 72 -9.23 -8.22 4.41
N SER A 73 -10.53 -7.90 4.45
CA SER A 73 -11.30 -7.77 5.69
C SER A 73 -10.65 -6.85 6.73
N ILE A 74 -10.07 -5.75 6.27
CA ILE A 74 -9.42 -4.74 7.12
C ILE A 74 -10.24 -3.45 7.14
N ARG A 75 -10.07 -2.65 8.19
CA ARG A 75 -10.61 -1.30 8.20
C ARG A 75 -9.87 -0.43 7.17
N HIS A 76 -10.62 0.29 6.35
CA HIS A 76 -10.07 1.33 5.49
C HIS A 76 -9.45 2.46 6.33
N GLU A 77 -8.20 2.80 6.04
CA GLU A 77 -7.53 3.99 6.56
C GLU A 77 -6.78 4.72 5.43
N SER A 78 -6.53 6.02 5.61
CA SER A 78 -5.63 6.77 4.72
C SER A 78 -4.93 7.89 5.49
N PRO A 79 -3.57 7.92 5.49
CA PRO A 79 -2.67 7.00 4.78
C PRO A 79 -2.63 5.61 5.42
N GLN A 80 -2.45 4.56 4.62
CA GLN A 80 -2.36 3.16 5.07
C GLN A 80 -1.38 2.38 4.20
N VAL A 81 -0.50 1.59 4.80
CA VAL A 81 0.37 0.62 4.12
C VAL A 81 -0.07 -0.79 4.49
N LEU A 82 -0.17 -1.68 3.51
CA LEU A 82 -0.47 -3.10 3.68
C LEU A 82 0.68 -3.91 3.10
N TYR A 83 1.20 -4.87 3.86
CA TYR A 83 2.05 -5.94 3.32
C TYR A 83 1.20 -7.20 3.15
N ILE A 84 1.04 -7.62 1.90
CA ILE A 84 0.28 -8.80 1.49
C ILE A 84 1.25 -9.92 1.19
N LYS A 85 1.01 -11.10 1.76
CA LYS A 85 1.75 -12.34 1.51
C LYS A 85 0.82 -13.53 1.67
N ASP A 86 0.94 -14.52 0.78
CA ASP A 86 0.11 -15.74 0.77
C ASP A 86 -1.39 -15.42 0.81
N GLY A 87 -1.81 -14.36 0.10
CA GLY A 87 -3.20 -13.94 -0.04
C GLY A 87 -3.78 -13.21 1.16
N MET A 88 -2.96 -12.89 2.17
CA MET A 88 -3.38 -12.30 3.43
C MET A 88 -2.58 -11.03 3.76
N VAL A 89 -3.17 -10.12 4.52
CA VAL A 89 -2.44 -8.99 5.11
C VAL A 89 -1.65 -9.50 6.31
N VAL A 90 -0.34 -9.70 6.12
CA VAL A 90 0.56 -10.17 7.19
C VAL A 90 1.02 -9.04 8.10
N TRP A 91 0.99 -7.80 7.60
CA TRP A 91 1.27 -6.60 8.38
C TRP A 91 0.60 -5.37 7.76
N ASN A 92 0.17 -4.42 8.59
CA ASN A 92 -0.30 -3.12 8.12
C ASN A 92 -0.04 -2.02 9.16
N THR A 93 0.09 -0.79 8.68
CA THR A 93 0.24 0.41 9.52
C THR A 93 -0.40 1.62 8.83
N SER A 94 -0.65 2.70 9.58
CA SER A 94 -1.35 3.89 9.08
C SER A 94 -0.87 5.19 9.72
N HIS A 95 -1.28 6.32 9.13
CA HIS A 95 -1.01 7.67 9.64
C HIS A 95 0.48 7.91 9.96
N TRP A 96 0.77 8.34 11.19
CA TRP A 96 2.11 8.71 11.66
C TRP A 96 3.05 7.51 11.87
N ASN A 97 2.49 6.30 11.92
CA ASN A 97 3.26 5.07 12.13
C ASN A 97 3.91 4.56 10.83
N ILE A 98 3.60 5.17 9.68
CA ILE A 98 4.26 4.88 8.41
C ILE A 98 5.60 5.61 8.40
N LYS A 99 6.67 4.86 8.66
CA LYS A 99 8.06 5.32 8.70
C LYS A 99 8.95 4.35 7.93
N LYS A 100 9.99 4.84 7.26
CA LYS A 100 10.92 4.00 6.49
C LYS A 100 11.40 2.80 7.31
N ASP A 101 11.90 3.05 8.52
CA ASP A 101 12.45 2.02 9.41
C ASP A 101 11.41 0.94 9.76
N ALA A 102 10.16 1.34 10.03
CA ALA A 102 9.07 0.40 10.31
C ALA A 102 8.73 -0.46 9.09
N LEU A 103 8.83 0.10 7.88
CA LEU A 103 8.64 -0.64 6.62
C LEU A 103 9.77 -1.65 6.42
N GLU A 104 11.03 -1.25 6.64
CA GLU A 104 12.21 -2.12 6.52
C GLU A 104 12.21 -3.28 7.51
N GLU A 105 11.72 -3.06 8.73
CA GLU A 105 11.65 -4.09 9.76
C GLU A 105 10.58 -5.16 9.46
N ASN A 106 9.44 -4.74 8.90
CA ASN A 106 8.25 -5.57 8.80
C ASN A 106 8.00 -6.15 7.40
N ILE A 107 8.57 -5.56 6.33
CA ILE A 107 8.40 -6.05 4.96
C ILE A 107 9.65 -6.85 4.58
N LYS A 108 9.45 -8.16 4.39
CA LYS A 108 10.51 -9.14 4.10
C LYS A 108 10.14 -10.00 2.91
#